data_AF-A0A955BJ07-F1
#
_entry.id   AF-A0A955BJ07-F1
#
_cell.length_a   1.000
_cell.length_b   1.000
_cell.length_c   1.000
_cell.angle_alpha   90.00
_cell.angle_beta   90.00
_cell.angle_gamma   90.00
#
_symmetry.space_group_name_H-M   'P 1'
#
loop_
_entity.id
_entity.type
_entity.pdbx_description
1 polymer ?
#
loop_
_entity_poly.entity_id
_entity_poly.type
_entity_poly.pdbx_seq_one_letter_code
_entity_poly.pdbx_strand_id
1 'polypeptide(L)'
;GTPGHVVDITAEITGAKQLFLVVSDAGDGFGCDWADWAEPVLIGPAGKKKLTDLKWKSADAGFGQVRIDANAGGQPLKINGQSVEFGIGTHANSVIAYDLPEGYTHFKARGGLDNGGTNQGCGSTVQFLVYTQQPPAVASPGGASREAEDAVAGLDVADDLEATLVASEPELLSLTNLDIDHRGRIWVCEVVNYRKHNGKREEGDRILILEDTDGDGTLDKSKVFIEGLNLVSGLEVGFGGVWVGAAPYLMFIPDKDGDDVPDGKPEILLDGWGYQDTHETLNAFIWGPDGWLYGCHGVFTHSRVGKPGTPDAERVPLNCCVWRYHPTRHEFDVFAHGTSNPWGVDFNDHGQAFITACVIPHLYHIIQGARYQRQGGQHFNPHTYRDIVTIADHLHYLGATPHSGNSKSDSAGGGHAHSGAMIYLGDRWPDQYRNQLLMNNIHGQRLNVDILESRGSGYVGRHGKDFLLTGDQASQIMNLRYGPDGDAWMIDWYDMQACHLREPSAHDRSNGRIYKIS
;
A
#
# COMPACT_ATOMS: atom_id res chain seq x y z
N GLY A 1 23.70 20.73 2.98
CA GLY A 1 24.29 21.32 1.76
C GLY A 1 25.79 21.49 1.95
N THR A 2 26.60 20.82 1.13
CA THR A 2 28.06 20.83 1.29
C THR A 2 28.74 21.22 -0.03
N PRO A 3 29.55 22.28 -0.05
CA PRO A 3 30.43 22.55 -1.18
C PRO A 3 31.39 21.38 -1.40
N GLY A 4 31.37 20.76 -2.58
CA GLY A 4 32.39 19.79 -3.02
C GLY A 4 31.94 18.38 -3.39
N HIS A 5 30.66 17.99 -3.27
CA HIS A 5 30.06 16.70 -3.73
C HIS A 5 30.79 15.38 -3.35
N VAL A 6 31.88 15.44 -2.58
CA VAL A 6 32.77 14.33 -2.22
C VAL A 6 33.23 14.51 -0.77
N VAL A 7 33.31 13.41 -0.02
CA VAL A 7 33.86 13.33 1.33
C VAL A 7 34.95 12.25 1.39
N ASP A 8 36.06 12.53 2.08
CA ASP A 8 37.08 11.52 2.38
C ASP A 8 36.63 10.69 3.58
N ILE A 9 36.62 9.36 3.43
CA ILE A 9 36.16 8.41 4.43
C ILE A 9 37.32 7.52 4.85
N THR A 10 37.58 7.44 6.15
CA THR A 10 38.56 6.52 6.73
C THR A 10 37.95 5.87 7.96
N ALA A 11 38.07 4.53 8.05
CA ALA A 11 37.60 3.76 9.20
C ALA A 11 38.69 2.80 9.68
N GLU A 12 38.87 2.68 10.99
CA GLU A 12 39.72 1.64 11.58
C GLU A 12 38.96 0.31 11.61
N ILE A 13 39.59 -0.75 11.11
CA ILE A 13 39.03 -2.09 10.96
C ILE A 13 39.93 -3.17 11.58
N THR A 14 40.86 -2.77 12.45
CA THR A 14 41.81 -3.68 13.10
C THR A 14 41.07 -4.82 13.81
N GLY A 15 41.32 -6.06 13.37
CA GLY A 15 40.70 -7.26 13.94
C GLY A 15 39.25 -7.51 13.52
N ALA A 16 38.66 -6.67 12.67
CA ALA A 16 37.34 -6.89 12.12
C ALA A 16 37.34 -8.06 11.11
N LYS A 17 36.31 -8.90 11.18
CA LYS A 17 36.10 -10.00 10.22
C LYS A 17 35.24 -9.58 9.03
N GLN A 18 34.49 -8.50 9.18
CA GLN A 18 33.55 -8.02 8.18
C GLN A 18 33.62 -6.51 8.05
N LEU A 19 33.24 -6.01 6.88
CA LEU A 19 33.11 -4.61 6.57
C LEU A 19 31.78 -4.37 5.88
N PHE A 20 31.05 -3.36 6.33
CA PHE A 20 29.79 -2.92 5.73
C PHE A 20 29.95 -1.49 5.25
N LEU A 21 29.68 -1.27 3.96
CA LEU A 21 29.59 0.04 3.36
C LEU A 21 28.11 0.39 3.19
N VAL A 22 27.70 1.50 3.78
CA VAL A 22 26.30 1.91 3.84
C VAL A 22 26.15 3.31 3.27
N VAL A 23 25.18 3.48 2.37
CA VAL A 23 24.73 4.81 1.95
C VAL A 23 23.27 4.92 2.34
N SER A 24 22.93 5.91 3.17
CA SER A 24 21.54 6.21 3.54
C SER A 24 21.09 7.56 3.01
N ASP A 25 19.78 7.76 2.92
CA ASP A 25 19.16 9.10 2.80
C ASP A 25 19.63 9.99 3.95
N ALA A 26 19.81 11.29 3.68
CA ALA A 26 20.13 12.31 4.67
C ALA A 26 18.95 13.26 4.97
N GLY A 27 17.72 12.86 4.62
CA GLY A 27 16.47 13.43 5.12
C GLY A 27 15.68 14.24 4.08
N ASP A 28 15.92 14.04 2.79
CA ASP A 28 15.15 14.68 1.72
C ASP A 28 14.45 13.71 0.75
N GLY A 29 14.47 12.41 1.08
CA GLY A 29 13.90 11.34 0.28
C GLY A 29 14.92 10.79 -0.71
N PHE A 30 14.97 9.47 -0.82
CA PHE A 30 16.07 8.78 -1.50
C PHE A 30 15.95 8.67 -3.04
N GLY A 31 14.88 9.20 -3.65
CA GLY A 31 14.53 8.92 -5.05
C GLY A 31 15.66 9.17 -6.07
N CYS A 32 16.53 10.15 -5.80
CA CYS A 32 17.62 10.54 -6.69
C CYS A 32 19.02 10.38 -6.07
N ASP A 33 19.11 9.65 -4.97
CA ASP A 33 20.31 9.47 -4.18
C ASP A 33 21.24 8.40 -4.73
N TRP A 34 21.86 8.72 -5.86
CA TRP A 34 22.89 7.88 -6.45
C TRP A 34 24.23 8.26 -5.84
N ALA A 35 24.99 7.26 -5.41
CA ALA A 35 26.20 7.46 -4.65
C ALA A 35 27.31 6.54 -5.13
N ASP A 36 28.54 7.05 -5.07
CA ASP A 36 29.74 6.36 -5.46
C ASP A 36 30.67 6.23 -4.26
N TRP A 37 31.07 4.99 -3.95
CA TRP A 37 32.28 4.70 -3.21
C TRP A 37 33.45 4.72 -4.19
N ALA A 38 34.09 5.87 -4.34
CA ALA A 38 35.24 6.08 -5.22
C ALA A 38 36.53 5.56 -4.56
N GLU A 39 37.26 4.74 -5.33
CA GLU A 39 38.57 4.17 -4.99
C GLU A 39 38.63 3.45 -3.61
N PRO A 40 37.66 2.60 -3.25
CA PRO A 40 37.61 1.96 -1.94
C PRO A 40 38.75 0.96 -1.78
N VAL A 41 39.54 1.10 -0.71
CA VAL A 41 40.76 0.33 -0.47
C VAL A 41 40.90 -0.08 0.99
N LEU A 42 41.45 -1.28 1.19
CA LEU A 42 41.94 -1.76 2.47
C LEU A 42 43.44 -1.49 2.59
N ILE A 43 43.90 -1.07 3.76
CA ILE A 43 45.30 -0.75 4.05
C ILE A 43 45.72 -1.42 5.35
N GLY A 44 46.89 -2.06 5.37
CA GLY A 44 47.50 -2.57 6.60
C GLY A 44 48.85 -3.27 6.34
N PRO A 45 49.34 -4.09 7.30
CA PRO A 45 50.59 -4.85 7.14
C PRO A 45 50.64 -5.75 5.89
N ALA A 46 49.50 -6.21 5.40
CA ALA A 46 49.40 -6.99 4.16
C ALA A 46 49.52 -6.14 2.87
N GLY A 47 49.66 -4.82 3.00
CA GLY A 47 49.76 -3.87 1.88
C GLY A 47 48.45 -3.12 1.64
N LYS A 48 48.22 -2.75 0.38
CA LYS A 48 47.01 -2.05 -0.10
C LYS A 48 46.23 -2.97 -1.03
N LYS A 49 44.92 -3.08 -0.83
CA LYS A 49 44.03 -3.90 -1.67
C LYS A 49 42.80 -3.11 -2.10
N LYS A 50 42.41 -3.17 -3.38
CA LYS A 50 41.16 -2.59 -3.85
C LYS A 50 40.00 -3.43 -3.34
N LEU A 51 38.95 -2.78 -2.85
CA LEU A 51 37.75 -3.47 -2.40
C LEU A 51 36.98 -4.06 -3.60
N THR A 52 37.08 -3.44 -4.78
CA THR A 52 36.51 -3.94 -6.04
C THR A 52 37.16 -5.23 -6.55
N ASP A 53 38.35 -5.59 -6.06
CA ASP A 53 38.99 -6.89 -6.34
C ASP A 53 38.45 -8.02 -5.44
N LEU A 54 37.67 -7.68 -4.42
CA LEU A 54 37.01 -8.63 -3.53
C LEU A 54 35.59 -8.90 -4.01
N LYS A 55 35.15 -10.15 -3.88
CA LYS A 55 33.74 -10.49 -4.01
C LYS A 55 33.04 -10.09 -2.71
N TRP A 56 32.04 -9.21 -2.79
CA TRP A 56 31.17 -8.94 -1.65
C TRP A 56 30.38 -10.20 -1.26
N LYS A 57 30.02 -10.27 0.02
CA LYS A 57 29.12 -11.27 0.59
C LYS A 57 27.68 -11.00 0.18
N SER A 58 27.24 -9.74 0.26
CA SER A 58 25.94 -9.23 -0.21
C SER A 58 26.07 -7.77 -0.63
N ALA A 59 25.15 -7.31 -1.46
CA ALA A 59 25.10 -5.93 -1.93
C ALA A 59 23.67 -5.58 -2.36
N ASP A 60 23.05 -4.67 -1.62
CA ASP A 60 21.64 -4.28 -1.77
C ASP A 60 21.54 -2.75 -1.88
N ALA A 61 20.57 -2.25 -2.65
CA ALA A 61 20.40 -0.81 -2.90
C ALA A 61 18.92 -0.43 -3.11
N GLY A 62 18.62 0.84 -2.82
CA GLY A 62 17.32 1.51 -2.95
C GLY A 62 16.62 1.31 -4.29
N PHE A 63 17.43 1.37 -5.33
CA PHE A 63 17.02 1.34 -6.72
C PHE A 63 18.17 0.81 -7.56
N GLY A 64 17.83 0.08 -8.62
CA GLY A 64 18.83 -0.45 -9.55
C GLY A 64 19.65 -1.58 -8.93
N GLN A 65 20.94 -1.60 -9.22
CA GLN A 65 21.86 -2.61 -8.67
C GLN A 65 23.12 -1.92 -8.16
N VAL A 66 23.71 -2.45 -7.09
CA VAL A 66 25.09 -2.14 -6.73
C VAL A 66 26.00 -2.70 -7.84
N ARG A 67 26.90 -1.87 -8.35
CA ARG A 67 27.80 -2.24 -9.45
C ARG A 67 29.24 -1.86 -9.16
N ILE A 68 30.16 -2.71 -9.62
CA ILE A 68 31.59 -2.39 -9.66
C ILE A 68 31.85 -1.60 -10.95
N ASP A 69 32.55 -0.47 -10.82
CA ASP A 69 32.98 0.40 -11.91
C ASP A 69 31.85 0.97 -12.80
N ALA A 70 30.62 0.96 -12.28
CA ALA A 70 29.45 1.59 -12.90
C ALA A 70 28.49 2.10 -11.82
N ASN A 71 27.72 3.14 -12.12
CA ASN A 71 26.70 3.70 -11.24
C ASN A 71 25.45 2.80 -11.18
N ALA A 72 24.45 3.16 -10.35
CA ALA A 72 23.23 2.37 -10.15
C ALA A 72 22.48 2.04 -11.47
N GLY A 73 22.55 2.95 -12.46
CA GLY A 73 21.97 2.81 -13.80
C GLY A 73 22.86 2.10 -14.83
N GLY A 74 24.06 1.65 -14.47
CA GLY A 74 24.99 0.95 -15.36
C GLY A 74 25.85 1.83 -16.26
N GLN A 75 25.92 3.14 -15.99
CA GLN A 75 26.81 4.08 -16.68
C GLN A 75 28.14 4.24 -15.92
N PRO A 76 29.21 4.80 -16.53
CA PRO A 76 30.46 5.04 -15.82
C PRO A 76 30.29 5.96 -14.61
N LEU A 77 30.96 5.61 -13.50
CA LEU A 77 30.98 6.39 -12.25
C LEU A 77 31.50 7.81 -12.48
N LYS A 78 30.72 8.81 -12.06
CA LYS A 78 31.11 10.21 -12.17
C LYS A 78 30.62 11.02 -10.98
N ILE A 79 31.54 11.73 -10.35
CA ILE A 79 31.21 12.68 -9.29
C ILE A 79 31.56 14.09 -9.76
N ASN A 80 30.60 15.00 -9.71
CA ASN A 80 30.77 16.41 -10.13
C ASN A 80 31.41 16.57 -11.53
N GLY A 81 30.99 15.73 -12.47
CA GLY A 81 31.45 15.71 -13.86
C GLY A 81 32.80 15.02 -14.08
N GLN A 82 33.49 14.61 -13.02
CA GLN A 82 34.79 13.92 -13.09
C GLN A 82 34.61 12.41 -13.02
N SER A 83 35.31 11.69 -13.90
CA SER A 83 35.32 10.22 -13.87
C SER A 83 36.03 9.69 -12.64
N VAL A 84 35.45 8.65 -12.03
CA VAL A 84 36.09 7.86 -10.97
C VAL A 84 36.87 6.71 -11.62
N GLU A 85 38.13 6.50 -11.21
CA GLU A 85 39.02 5.51 -11.84
C GLU A 85 38.51 4.06 -11.66
N PHE A 86 38.11 3.74 -10.43
CA PHE A 86 37.44 2.49 -10.06
C PHE A 86 36.61 2.74 -8.80
N GLY A 87 35.55 1.98 -8.61
CA GLY A 87 34.69 2.19 -7.46
C GLY A 87 33.47 1.28 -7.42
N ILE A 88 32.57 1.60 -6.51
CA ILE A 88 31.30 0.90 -6.35
C ILE A 88 30.19 1.94 -6.41
N GLY A 89 29.34 1.83 -7.42
CA GLY A 89 28.17 2.69 -7.59
C GLY A 89 26.94 2.04 -6.97
N THR A 90 26.13 2.85 -6.30
CA THR A 90 24.95 2.40 -5.56
C THR A 90 23.86 3.48 -5.57
N HIS A 91 22.71 3.13 -5.00
CA HIS A 91 21.60 4.03 -4.71
C HIS A 91 21.24 3.91 -3.22
N ALA A 92 21.00 5.03 -2.55
CA ALA A 92 20.53 5.02 -1.17
C ALA A 92 19.07 4.53 -1.12
N ASN A 93 18.65 3.75 -0.13
CA ASN A 93 19.46 3.17 0.93
C ASN A 93 20.18 1.91 0.46
N SER A 94 21.46 1.75 0.78
CA SER A 94 22.25 0.58 0.40
C SER A 94 23.11 0.03 1.52
N VAL A 95 23.34 -1.29 1.47
CA VAL A 95 24.25 -2.02 2.35
C VAL A 95 25.09 -2.98 1.52
N ILE A 96 26.40 -2.86 1.59
CA ILE A 96 27.35 -3.72 0.88
C ILE A 96 28.26 -4.39 1.91
N ALA A 97 28.17 -5.71 2.03
CA ALA A 97 28.89 -6.48 3.03
C ALA A 97 30.08 -7.22 2.41
N TYR A 98 31.24 -7.16 3.07
CA TYR A 98 32.44 -7.91 2.71
C TYR A 98 32.94 -8.73 3.88
N ASP A 99 33.42 -9.95 3.60
CA ASP A 99 34.31 -10.65 4.52
C ASP A 99 35.73 -10.12 4.32
N LEU A 100 36.38 -9.73 5.43
CA LEU A 100 37.69 -9.09 5.40
C LEU A 100 38.83 -10.12 5.44
N PRO A 101 39.82 -10.00 4.54
CA PRO A 101 41.06 -10.76 4.69
C PRO A 101 41.88 -10.26 5.89
N GLU A 102 42.66 -11.15 6.49
CA GLU A 102 43.58 -10.78 7.57
C GLU A 102 44.66 -9.81 7.09
N GLY A 103 45.22 -9.03 8.03
CA GLY A 103 46.37 -8.15 7.77
C GLY A 103 46.02 -6.76 7.24
N TYR A 104 44.76 -6.34 7.28
CA TYR A 104 44.32 -4.97 7.01
C TYR A 104 43.80 -4.31 8.29
N THR A 105 44.11 -3.02 8.47
CA THR A 105 43.77 -2.27 9.69
C THR A 105 42.94 -1.03 9.42
N HIS A 106 42.89 -0.55 8.16
CA HIS A 106 42.11 0.63 7.78
C HIS A 106 41.35 0.39 6.48
N PHE A 107 40.13 0.89 6.41
CA PHE A 107 39.40 1.13 5.18
C PHE A 107 39.52 2.61 4.80
N LYS A 108 39.69 2.90 3.50
CA LYS A 108 39.65 4.26 2.95
C LYS A 108 38.86 4.30 1.65
N ALA A 109 38.09 5.35 1.45
CA ALA A 109 37.39 5.66 0.19
C ALA A 109 37.10 7.15 0.09
N ARG A 110 36.69 7.60 -1.09
CA ARG A 110 35.99 8.88 -1.28
C ARG A 110 34.51 8.57 -1.51
N GLY A 111 33.61 9.12 -0.70
CA GLY A 111 32.17 9.00 -0.93
C GLY A 111 31.67 10.23 -1.70
N GLY A 112 30.87 10.08 -2.74
CA GLY A 112 30.29 11.24 -3.42
C GLY A 112 28.99 10.95 -4.14
N LEU A 113 28.26 12.01 -4.47
CA LEU A 113 27.02 11.93 -5.23
C LEU A 113 27.32 11.66 -6.71
N ASP A 114 26.75 10.58 -7.25
CA ASP A 114 26.93 10.24 -8.66
C ASP A 114 26.12 11.21 -9.55
N ASN A 115 26.68 11.51 -10.72
CA ASN A 115 26.03 12.35 -11.71
C ASN A 115 24.73 11.77 -12.25
N GLY A 116 24.56 10.45 -12.25
CA GLY A 116 23.32 9.77 -12.59
C GLY A 116 22.16 10.17 -11.68
N GLY A 117 22.42 10.44 -10.39
CA GLY A 117 21.43 10.95 -9.44
C GLY A 117 21.26 12.47 -9.55
N THR A 118 22.36 13.21 -9.43
CA THR A 118 22.32 14.69 -9.37
C THR A 118 21.84 15.37 -10.65
N ASN A 119 21.93 14.71 -11.81
CA ASN A 119 21.40 15.24 -13.08
C ASN A 119 19.88 15.08 -13.23
N GLN A 120 19.19 14.42 -12.30
CA GLN A 120 17.74 14.19 -12.37
C GLN A 120 16.91 15.40 -11.90
N GLY A 121 17.50 16.35 -11.16
CA GLY A 121 16.87 17.63 -10.80
C GLY A 121 15.95 17.60 -9.56
N CYS A 122 15.96 16.50 -8.80
CA CYS A 122 15.08 16.23 -7.65
C CYS A 122 15.71 16.54 -6.28
N GLY A 123 16.97 16.98 -6.23
CA GLY A 123 17.75 16.99 -4.98
C GLY A 123 18.45 15.64 -4.74
N SER A 124 19.57 15.65 -4.02
CA SER A 124 20.22 14.42 -3.56
C SER A 124 20.99 14.70 -2.28
N THR A 125 20.66 14.00 -1.20
CA THR A 125 21.39 14.08 0.07
C THR A 125 21.63 12.68 0.62
N VAL A 126 22.90 12.33 0.79
CA VAL A 126 23.28 11.00 1.28
C VAL A 126 24.22 11.08 2.47
N GLN A 127 24.15 10.06 3.31
CA GLN A 127 25.12 9.80 4.37
C GLN A 127 25.91 8.53 4.06
N PHE A 128 27.23 8.63 4.11
CA PHE A 128 28.11 7.47 3.99
C PHE A 128 28.51 6.98 5.38
N LEU A 129 28.29 5.69 5.64
CA LEU A 129 28.56 5.04 6.92
C LEU A 129 29.39 3.77 6.69
N VAL A 130 30.29 3.47 7.64
CA VAL A 130 31.15 2.29 7.59
C VAL A 130 31.07 1.55 8.91
N TYR A 131 30.77 0.25 8.86
CA TYR A 131 30.65 -0.59 10.03
C TYR A 131 31.57 -1.82 9.95
N THR A 132 32.03 -2.29 11.11
CA THR A 132 32.79 -3.55 11.27
C THR A 132 31.94 -4.69 11.84
N GLN A 133 30.66 -4.40 12.08
CA GLN A 133 29.61 -5.32 12.51
C GLN A 133 28.36 -5.01 11.68
N GLN A 134 27.39 -5.93 11.66
CA GLN A 134 26.13 -5.73 10.94
C GLN A 134 25.54 -4.36 11.35
N PRO A 135 25.26 -3.46 10.40
CA PRO A 135 24.68 -2.15 10.73
C PRO A 135 23.27 -2.30 11.31
N PRO A 136 22.81 -1.35 12.15
CA PRO A 136 21.38 -1.19 12.41
C PRO A 136 20.63 -1.08 11.08
N ALA A 137 19.38 -1.56 11.02
CA ALA A 137 18.60 -1.58 9.78
C ALA A 137 18.62 -0.21 9.09
N VAL A 138 19.42 -0.09 8.03
CA VAL A 138 19.33 1.01 7.08
C VAL A 138 18.31 0.52 6.07
N ALA A 139 17.23 1.27 5.87
CA ALA A 139 16.04 0.85 5.14
C ALA A 139 16.35 0.56 3.65
N SER A 140 17.05 -0.54 3.35
CA SER A 140 17.23 -1.09 2.01
C SER A 140 15.90 -1.71 1.55
N PRO A 141 15.30 -1.22 0.46
CA PRO A 141 14.19 -1.90 -0.19
C PRO A 141 14.77 -3.10 -0.95
N GLY A 142 14.73 -4.26 -0.31
CA GLY A 142 15.23 -5.52 -0.89
C GLY A 142 15.90 -6.49 0.07
N GLY A 143 16.01 -6.14 1.36
CA GLY A 143 16.63 -7.03 2.35
C GLY A 143 16.19 -6.81 3.79
N ALA A 144 15.12 -6.05 4.03
CA ALA A 144 14.45 -6.07 5.33
C ALA A 144 13.94 -7.50 5.57
N SER A 145 14.14 -7.98 6.79
CA SER A 145 13.50 -9.20 7.25
C SER A 145 12.00 -9.08 7.00
N ARG A 146 11.43 -10.13 6.41
CA ARG A 146 9.99 -10.22 6.15
C ARG A 146 9.23 -10.79 7.34
N GLU A 147 9.89 -10.93 8.48
CA GLU A 147 9.24 -11.33 9.71
C GLU A 147 8.43 -10.15 10.26
N ALA A 148 7.34 -10.45 10.95
CA ALA A 148 6.47 -9.43 11.52
C ALA A 148 7.23 -8.49 12.50
N GLU A 149 8.18 -9.01 13.27
CA GLU A 149 8.98 -8.25 14.23
C GLU A 149 9.76 -7.09 13.60
N ASP A 150 10.10 -7.20 12.32
CA ASP A 150 10.87 -6.19 11.57
C ASP A 150 9.98 -5.27 10.71
N ALA A 151 8.66 -5.50 10.70
CA ALA A 151 7.71 -4.85 9.80
C ALA A 151 7.71 -3.33 9.92
N VAL A 152 7.77 -2.80 11.15
CA VAL A 152 7.76 -1.35 11.40
C VAL A 152 9.10 -0.71 11.00
N ALA A 153 10.22 -1.41 11.18
CA ALA A 153 11.55 -0.87 10.89
C ALA A 153 11.78 -0.59 9.39
N GLY A 154 11.01 -1.23 8.51
CA GLY A 154 11.03 -0.98 7.07
C GLY A 154 10.19 0.21 6.61
N LEU A 155 9.30 0.73 7.47
CA LEU A 155 8.41 1.83 7.12
C LEU A 155 9.14 3.17 7.19
N ASP A 156 8.96 3.98 6.15
CA ASP A 156 9.31 5.40 6.14
C ASP A 156 8.01 6.20 6.35
N VAL A 157 7.80 6.65 7.58
CA VAL A 157 6.61 7.35 8.04
C VAL A 157 6.94 8.83 8.22
N ALA A 158 6.01 9.71 7.89
CA ALA A 158 6.18 11.15 8.13
C ALA A 158 6.54 11.45 9.60
N ASP A 159 7.47 12.39 9.82
CA ASP A 159 8.04 12.71 11.15
C ASP A 159 7.02 13.08 12.24
N ASP A 160 5.80 13.45 11.84
CA ASP A 160 4.70 13.87 12.69
C ASP A 160 3.64 12.77 12.91
N LEU A 161 3.90 11.54 12.46
CA LEU A 161 3.08 10.35 12.66
C LEU A 161 3.95 9.18 13.14
N GLU A 162 3.35 8.23 13.84
CA GLU A 162 4.00 6.97 14.25
C GLU A 162 3.22 5.76 13.73
N ALA A 163 3.92 4.76 13.20
CA ALA A 163 3.33 3.47 12.84
C ALA A 163 3.71 2.39 13.86
N THR A 164 2.71 1.64 14.33
CA THR A 164 2.88 0.51 15.24
C THR A 164 2.25 -0.73 14.63
N LEU A 165 2.98 -1.85 14.63
CA LEU A 165 2.39 -3.15 14.31
C LEU A 165 1.61 -3.64 15.53
N VAL A 166 0.33 -3.91 15.34
CA VAL A 166 -0.62 -4.20 16.44
C VAL A 166 -1.22 -5.60 16.37
N ALA A 167 -1.15 -6.26 15.20
CA ALA A 167 -1.41 -7.69 15.03
C ALA A 167 -0.75 -8.20 13.73
N SER A 168 -0.35 -9.47 13.70
CA SER A 168 0.31 -10.09 12.55
C SER A 168 0.06 -11.59 12.46
N GLU A 169 0.66 -12.24 11.45
CA GLU A 169 0.88 -13.68 11.47
C GLU A 169 1.66 -14.15 12.72
N PRO A 170 1.40 -15.38 13.22
CA PRO A 170 0.45 -16.38 12.73
C PRO A 170 -1.02 -16.21 13.20
N GLU A 171 -1.33 -15.23 14.05
CA GLU A 171 -2.66 -15.04 14.65
C GLU A 171 -3.73 -14.69 13.61
N LEU A 172 -3.32 -13.90 12.61
CA LEU A 172 -4.11 -13.55 11.44
C LEU A 172 -3.30 -13.69 10.15
N LEU A 173 -3.97 -13.88 9.02
CA LEU A 173 -3.35 -14.08 7.70
C LEU A 173 -3.89 -13.02 6.71
N SER A 174 -3.96 -13.33 5.42
CA SER A 174 -4.32 -12.37 4.36
C SER A 174 -5.63 -11.62 4.61
N LEU A 175 -5.55 -10.29 4.70
CA LEU A 175 -6.65 -9.39 5.02
C LEU A 175 -7.16 -8.63 3.79
N THR A 176 -8.47 -8.43 3.68
CA THR A 176 -9.11 -7.75 2.52
C THR A 176 -9.91 -6.51 2.87
N ASN A 177 -10.60 -6.54 4.02
CA ASN A 177 -11.44 -5.45 4.49
C ASN A 177 -11.28 -5.28 6.00
N LEU A 178 -11.49 -4.03 6.43
CA LEU A 178 -11.40 -3.55 7.79
C LEU A 178 -12.63 -2.70 8.08
N ASP A 179 -13.18 -2.84 9.28
CA ASP A 179 -14.06 -1.85 9.89
C ASP A 179 -13.77 -1.71 11.39
N ILE A 180 -14.18 -0.60 12.00
CA ILE A 180 -13.96 -0.29 13.41
C ILE A 180 -15.31 -0.04 14.06
N ASP A 181 -15.66 -0.84 15.07
CA ASP A 181 -16.94 -0.67 15.75
C ASP A 181 -16.92 0.50 16.75
N HIS A 182 -18.10 0.84 17.28
CA HIS A 182 -18.28 1.91 18.25
C HIS A 182 -17.53 1.72 19.58
N ARG A 183 -16.98 0.52 19.84
CA ARG A 183 -16.14 0.22 21.02
C ARG A 183 -14.64 0.36 20.70
N GLY A 184 -14.28 0.71 19.46
CA GLY A 184 -12.90 0.79 19.00
C GLY A 184 -12.30 -0.58 18.66
N ARG A 185 -13.11 -1.64 18.54
CA ARG A 185 -12.61 -2.97 18.16
C ARG A 185 -12.46 -3.05 16.65
N ILE A 186 -11.43 -3.77 16.22
CA ILE A 186 -11.04 -3.90 14.83
C ILE A 186 -11.67 -5.17 14.26
N TRP A 187 -12.48 -5.03 13.21
CA TRP A 187 -13.12 -6.13 12.51
C TRP A 187 -12.45 -6.34 11.16
N VAL A 188 -11.96 -7.54 10.89
CA VAL A 188 -11.23 -7.82 9.64
C VAL A 188 -11.73 -9.07 8.92
N CYS A 189 -11.65 -9.04 7.60
CA CYS A 189 -11.91 -10.19 6.74
C CYS A 189 -10.61 -10.90 6.39
N GLU A 190 -10.45 -12.10 6.93
CA GLU A 190 -9.30 -12.95 6.62
C GLU A 190 -9.66 -13.95 5.51
N VAL A 191 -9.02 -13.78 4.35
CA VAL A 191 -9.35 -14.44 3.08
C VAL A 191 -8.17 -15.26 2.59
N VAL A 192 -8.12 -16.52 2.99
CA VAL A 192 -7.02 -17.44 2.70
C VAL A 192 -7.31 -18.35 1.51
N ASN A 193 -8.59 -18.56 1.21
CA ASN A 193 -9.06 -19.46 0.16
C ASN A 193 -9.18 -18.83 -1.24
N TYR A 194 -8.80 -17.55 -1.38
CA TYR A 194 -8.78 -16.78 -2.64
C TYR A 194 -8.13 -17.54 -3.83
N ARG A 195 -8.39 -17.16 -5.08
CA ARG A 195 -7.76 -17.68 -6.33
C ARG A 195 -7.17 -19.11 -6.22
N LYS A 196 -8.06 -20.11 -6.06
CA LYS A 196 -7.78 -21.57 -6.09
C LYS A 196 -6.84 -22.14 -5.02
N HIS A 197 -6.82 -21.58 -3.80
CA HIS A 197 -6.39 -22.36 -2.63
C HIS A 197 -7.52 -23.20 -2.01
N ASN A 198 -8.70 -23.25 -2.65
CA ASN A 198 -9.67 -24.35 -2.69
C ASN A 198 -9.80 -25.22 -1.41
N GLY A 199 -9.98 -24.58 -0.24
CA GLY A 199 -10.12 -25.27 1.05
C GLY A 199 -8.83 -25.46 1.82
N LYS A 200 -7.78 -24.63 1.62
CA LYS A 200 -6.59 -24.57 2.47
C LYS A 200 -6.98 -24.40 3.94
N ARG A 201 -8.05 -23.63 4.17
CA ARG A 201 -8.86 -23.74 5.37
C ARG A 201 -10.17 -24.43 5.03
N GLU A 202 -10.39 -25.59 5.64
CA GLU A 202 -11.60 -26.41 5.40
C GLU A 202 -12.86 -25.65 5.81
N GLU A 203 -12.76 -24.89 6.89
CA GLU A 203 -13.81 -24.05 7.46
C GLU A 203 -14.15 -22.84 6.59
N GLY A 204 -13.35 -22.48 5.58
CA GLY A 204 -13.59 -21.30 4.74
C GLY A 204 -12.89 -20.02 5.22
N ASP A 205 -13.22 -18.91 4.59
CA ASP A 205 -12.77 -17.57 5.02
C ASP A 205 -13.56 -17.13 6.26
N ARG A 206 -12.99 -16.21 7.06
CA ARG A 206 -13.55 -15.82 8.36
C ARG A 206 -13.53 -14.32 8.60
N ILE A 207 -14.39 -13.87 9.51
CA ILE A 207 -14.39 -12.52 10.06
C ILE A 207 -13.87 -12.60 11.50
N LEU A 208 -12.85 -11.81 11.80
CA LEU A 208 -12.21 -11.71 13.11
C LEU A 208 -12.58 -10.39 13.78
N ILE A 209 -12.68 -10.43 15.11
CA ILE A 209 -12.78 -9.26 15.98
C ILE A 209 -11.51 -9.23 16.80
N LEU A 210 -10.80 -8.11 16.75
CA LEU A 210 -9.60 -7.85 17.52
C LEU A 210 -9.83 -6.70 18.49
N GLU A 211 -9.37 -6.87 19.72
CA GLU A 211 -9.59 -5.95 20.84
C GLU A 211 -8.27 -5.77 21.59
N ASP A 212 -7.93 -4.52 21.88
CA ASP A 212 -6.96 -4.13 22.91
C ASP A 212 -7.72 -4.09 24.25
N THR A 213 -7.41 -5.02 25.15
CA THR A 213 -8.16 -5.20 26.40
C THR A 213 -7.55 -4.50 27.60
N ASP A 214 -6.29 -4.06 27.51
CA ASP A 214 -5.57 -3.38 28.59
C ASP A 214 -5.16 -1.93 28.26
N GLY A 215 -5.40 -1.48 27.03
CA GLY A 215 -5.19 -0.12 26.57
C GLY A 215 -3.74 0.20 26.22
N ASP A 216 -2.90 -0.82 25.99
CA ASP A 216 -1.49 -0.63 25.66
C ASP A 216 -1.22 -0.35 24.16
N GLY A 217 -2.26 -0.41 23.33
CA GLY A 217 -2.21 -0.18 21.89
C GLY A 217 -2.03 -1.45 21.07
N THR A 218 -1.82 -2.62 21.70
CA THR A 218 -1.70 -3.93 21.03
C THR A 218 -3.05 -4.64 21.01
N LEU A 219 -3.35 -5.35 19.93
CA LEU A 219 -4.56 -6.15 19.85
C LEU A 219 -4.34 -7.53 20.50
N ASP A 220 -4.42 -7.58 21.83
CA ASP A 220 -4.11 -8.77 22.65
C ASP A 220 -5.14 -9.91 22.55
N LYS A 221 -6.35 -9.62 22.05
CA LYS A 221 -7.45 -10.59 21.98
C LYS A 221 -8.03 -10.66 20.58
N SER A 222 -8.21 -11.90 20.11
CA SER A 222 -8.85 -12.20 18.83
C SER A 222 -10.00 -13.20 19.01
N LYS A 223 -11.12 -12.94 18.35
CA LYS A 223 -12.31 -13.81 18.32
C LYS A 223 -12.76 -14.02 16.87
N VAL A 224 -13.06 -15.28 16.51
CA VAL A 224 -13.78 -15.59 15.27
C VAL A 224 -15.26 -15.24 15.47
N PHE A 225 -15.76 -14.25 14.72
CA PHE A 225 -17.19 -13.94 14.71
C PHE A 225 -17.96 -14.96 13.88
N ILE A 226 -17.48 -15.23 12.66
CA ILE A 226 -18.05 -16.23 11.76
C ILE A 226 -16.96 -16.78 10.83
N GLU A 227 -17.14 -18.02 10.40
CA GLU A 227 -16.37 -18.71 9.37
C GLU A 227 -17.32 -19.42 8.39
N GLY A 228 -16.80 -20.07 7.35
CA GLY A 228 -17.62 -20.67 6.29
C GLY A 228 -17.93 -19.72 5.14
N LEU A 229 -17.27 -18.56 5.10
CA LEU A 229 -17.42 -17.60 4.02
C LEU A 229 -16.47 -17.91 2.87
N ASN A 230 -16.69 -17.25 1.74
CA ASN A 230 -15.83 -17.38 0.56
C ASN A 230 -15.68 -16.02 -0.12
N LEU A 231 -14.44 -15.54 -0.17
CA LEU A 231 -14.06 -14.27 -0.80
C LEU A 231 -14.91 -13.10 -0.29
N VAL A 232 -14.76 -12.80 1.01
CA VAL A 232 -15.31 -11.55 1.53
C VAL A 232 -14.54 -10.39 0.90
N SER A 233 -15.27 -9.46 0.33
CA SER A 233 -14.74 -8.32 -0.44
C SER A 233 -15.31 -6.98 0.02
N GLY A 234 -16.32 -7.01 0.89
CA GLY A 234 -16.85 -5.86 1.61
C GLY A 234 -17.32 -6.27 3.01
N LEU A 235 -17.09 -5.38 3.98
CA LEU A 235 -17.41 -5.54 5.39
C LEU A 235 -17.83 -4.17 5.94
N GLU A 236 -18.93 -4.13 6.69
CA GLU A 236 -19.28 -2.98 7.53
C GLU A 236 -20.08 -3.47 8.76
N VAL A 237 -19.74 -2.97 9.94
CA VAL A 237 -20.41 -3.26 11.20
C VAL A 237 -21.48 -2.20 11.44
N GLY A 238 -22.67 -2.62 11.88
CA GLY A 238 -23.75 -1.69 12.18
C GLY A 238 -25.13 -2.33 12.12
N PHE A 239 -26.12 -1.61 12.64
CA PHE A 239 -27.52 -2.08 12.67
C PHE A 239 -27.72 -3.43 13.40
N GLY A 240 -26.91 -3.69 14.45
CA GLY A 240 -27.01 -4.90 15.26
C GLY A 240 -26.49 -6.15 14.57
N GLY A 241 -25.40 -6.02 13.82
CA GLY A 241 -24.77 -7.12 13.11
C GLY A 241 -23.70 -6.64 12.13
N VAL A 242 -23.40 -7.49 11.15
CA VAL A 242 -22.34 -7.29 10.17
C VAL A 242 -22.87 -7.44 8.75
N TRP A 243 -22.55 -6.47 7.90
CA TRP A 243 -22.90 -6.42 6.48
C TRP A 243 -21.75 -6.96 5.67
N VAL A 244 -22.02 -7.99 4.86
CA VAL A 244 -20.96 -8.78 4.20
C VAL A 244 -21.21 -8.86 2.70
N GLY A 245 -20.21 -8.44 1.93
CA GLY A 245 -20.12 -8.66 0.50
C GLY A 245 -19.30 -9.91 0.21
N ALA A 246 -19.95 -10.98 -0.23
CA ALA A 246 -19.28 -12.20 -0.67
C ALA A 246 -20.06 -12.75 -1.87
N ALA A 247 -19.58 -12.43 -3.08
CA ALA A 247 -20.30 -12.77 -4.29
C ALA A 247 -20.61 -14.27 -4.36
N PRO A 248 -21.85 -14.66 -4.73
CA PRO A 248 -22.84 -13.83 -5.43
C PRO A 248 -23.82 -13.06 -4.52
N TYR A 249 -23.53 -12.89 -3.23
CA TYR A 249 -24.46 -12.36 -2.23
C TYR A 249 -23.99 -11.06 -1.57
N LEU A 250 -24.96 -10.17 -1.29
CA LEU A 250 -24.89 -9.21 -0.19
C LEU A 250 -25.68 -9.82 0.97
N MET A 251 -25.05 -9.93 2.13
CA MET A 251 -25.61 -10.59 3.31
C MET A 251 -25.60 -9.69 4.53
N PHE A 252 -26.48 -9.98 5.48
CA PHE A 252 -26.43 -9.45 6.84
C PHE A 252 -26.34 -10.59 7.85
N ILE A 253 -25.45 -10.46 8.82
CA ILE A 253 -25.23 -11.45 9.87
C ILE A 253 -25.64 -10.79 11.19
N PRO A 254 -26.81 -11.16 11.76
CA PRO A 254 -27.33 -10.52 12.97
C PRO A 254 -26.51 -10.88 14.22
N ASP A 255 -26.34 -9.89 15.09
CA ASP A 255 -25.79 -9.97 16.45
C ASP A 255 -26.53 -8.92 17.30
N LYS A 256 -27.79 -9.22 17.60
CA LYS A 256 -28.73 -8.28 18.23
C LYS A 256 -28.53 -8.17 19.74
N ASP A 257 -28.02 -9.24 20.36
CA ASP A 257 -27.71 -9.23 21.79
C ASP A 257 -26.30 -8.72 22.08
N GLY A 258 -25.44 -8.59 21.05
CA GLY A 258 -24.13 -7.97 21.14
C GLY A 258 -23.13 -8.85 21.88
N ASP A 259 -23.31 -10.17 21.87
CA ASP A 259 -22.40 -11.13 22.48
C ASP A 259 -21.24 -11.55 21.56
N ASP A 260 -21.17 -10.91 20.39
CA ASP A 260 -20.23 -11.17 19.31
C ASP A 260 -20.34 -12.60 18.76
N VAL A 261 -21.53 -13.20 18.81
CA VAL A 261 -21.86 -14.48 18.18
C VAL A 261 -23.03 -14.26 17.22
N PRO A 262 -22.98 -14.79 15.99
CA PRO A 262 -24.13 -14.68 15.09
C PRO A 262 -25.40 -15.27 15.69
N ASP A 263 -26.47 -14.47 15.77
CA ASP A 263 -27.81 -14.90 16.22
C ASP A 263 -28.41 -15.99 15.32
N GLY A 264 -27.86 -16.16 14.12
CA GLY A 264 -28.37 -17.07 13.12
C GLY A 264 -27.49 -17.18 11.89
N LYS A 265 -28.03 -17.83 10.86
CA LYS A 265 -27.36 -17.94 9.56
C LYS A 265 -27.32 -16.58 8.86
N PRO A 266 -26.30 -16.31 8.01
CA PRO A 266 -26.29 -15.13 7.16
C PRO A 266 -27.60 -14.98 6.38
N GLU A 267 -28.21 -13.81 6.48
CA GLU A 267 -29.42 -13.43 5.75
C GLU A 267 -29.02 -12.89 4.37
N ILE A 268 -29.46 -13.55 3.29
CA ILE A 268 -29.18 -13.07 1.93
C ILE A 268 -30.14 -11.93 1.61
N LEU A 269 -29.60 -10.71 1.53
CA LEU A 269 -30.37 -9.50 1.25
C LEU A 269 -30.52 -9.25 -0.25
N LEU A 270 -29.44 -9.45 -1.01
CA LEU A 270 -29.42 -9.40 -2.46
C LEU A 270 -28.55 -10.53 -3.01
N ASP A 271 -28.91 -11.02 -4.20
CA ASP A 271 -28.13 -11.98 -4.99
C ASP A 271 -27.93 -11.50 -6.43
N GLY A 272 -27.11 -12.22 -7.21
CA GLY A 272 -26.83 -11.91 -8.61
C GLY A 272 -25.61 -11.01 -8.84
N TRP A 273 -24.77 -10.88 -7.82
CA TRP A 273 -23.44 -10.28 -7.93
C TRP A 273 -22.50 -11.22 -8.69
N GLY A 274 -21.81 -10.69 -9.69
CA GLY A 274 -20.82 -11.41 -10.47
C GLY A 274 -19.52 -11.62 -9.70
N TYR A 275 -18.80 -12.66 -10.10
CA TYR A 275 -17.47 -13.00 -9.58
C TYR A 275 -16.55 -13.48 -10.71
N GLN A 276 -16.84 -13.06 -11.96
CA GLN A 276 -16.07 -13.47 -13.14
C GLN A 276 -14.64 -12.94 -13.08
N ASP A 277 -14.47 -11.71 -12.60
CA ASP A 277 -13.20 -11.18 -12.12
C ASP A 277 -13.32 -10.90 -10.62
N THR A 278 -12.61 -11.69 -9.82
CA THR A 278 -12.67 -11.62 -8.35
C THR A 278 -12.08 -10.32 -7.79
N HIS A 279 -11.37 -9.53 -8.60
CA HIS A 279 -10.90 -8.20 -8.19
C HIS A 279 -11.95 -7.10 -8.41
N GLU A 280 -13.03 -7.38 -9.12
CA GLU A 280 -13.97 -6.36 -9.59
C GLU A 280 -15.39 -6.59 -9.09
N THR A 281 -15.53 -7.39 -8.04
CA THR A 281 -16.82 -7.69 -7.41
C THR A 281 -17.25 -6.58 -6.43
N LEU A 282 -18.40 -6.75 -5.77
CA LEU A 282 -18.89 -5.80 -4.77
C LEU A 282 -17.86 -5.63 -3.64
N ASN A 283 -17.47 -4.39 -3.34
CA ASN A 283 -16.41 -4.14 -2.37
C ASN A 283 -16.54 -2.78 -1.65
N ALA A 284 -15.58 -2.49 -0.77
CA ALA A 284 -15.37 -1.19 -0.11
C ALA A 284 -16.64 -0.63 0.56
N PHE A 285 -17.19 -1.37 1.53
CA PHE A 285 -18.41 -0.93 2.20
C PHE A 285 -18.13 0.26 3.11
N ILE A 286 -19.10 1.16 3.22
CA ILE A 286 -19.08 2.29 4.16
C ILE A 286 -20.50 2.78 4.46
N TRP A 287 -20.78 3.21 5.67
CA TRP A 287 -21.96 4.03 5.95
C TRP A 287 -21.84 5.44 5.37
N GLY A 288 -22.78 5.81 4.51
CA GLY A 288 -22.93 7.19 4.08
C GLY A 288 -23.56 8.07 5.17
N PRO A 289 -23.36 9.40 5.11
CA PRO A 289 -23.94 10.34 6.08
C PRO A 289 -25.48 10.40 6.02
N ASP A 290 -26.09 9.83 4.97
CA ASP A 290 -27.53 9.67 4.80
C ASP A 290 -28.08 8.37 5.38
N GLY A 291 -27.23 7.55 6.02
CA GLY A 291 -27.59 6.28 6.66
C GLY A 291 -27.78 5.11 5.70
N TRP A 292 -27.38 5.23 4.43
CA TRP A 292 -27.31 4.09 3.50
C TRP A 292 -25.95 3.42 3.57
N LEU A 293 -25.92 2.11 3.32
CA LEU A 293 -24.69 1.37 3.05
C LEU A 293 -24.26 1.68 1.62
N TYR A 294 -23.03 2.12 1.41
CA TYR A 294 -22.43 2.32 0.09
C TYR A 294 -21.40 1.23 -0.20
N GLY A 295 -21.13 1.00 -1.48
CA GLY A 295 -20.02 0.18 -1.92
C GLY A 295 -19.71 0.35 -3.40
N CYS A 296 -18.61 -0.26 -3.82
CA CYS A 296 -18.06 -0.19 -5.16
C CYS A 296 -18.29 -1.49 -5.94
N HIS A 297 -18.17 -1.42 -7.27
CA HIS A 297 -18.20 -2.58 -8.18
C HIS A 297 -17.44 -2.26 -9.47
N GLY A 298 -16.63 -3.21 -9.98
CA GLY A 298 -15.76 -2.98 -11.14
C GLY A 298 -16.42 -3.22 -12.51
N VAL A 299 -15.67 -2.93 -13.57
CA VAL A 299 -16.12 -2.76 -14.97
C VAL A 299 -16.30 -4.07 -15.76
N PHE A 300 -15.47 -5.09 -15.50
CA PHE A 300 -15.43 -6.36 -16.21
C PHE A 300 -16.21 -7.48 -15.52
N THR A 301 -16.58 -7.28 -14.26
CA THR A 301 -17.59 -8.11 -13.60
C THR A 301 -18.97 -7.59 -13.97
N HIS A 302 -19.83 -8.48 -14.45
CA HIS A 302 -21.16 -8.12 -14.93
C HIS A 302 -22.22 -8.77 -14.04
N SER A 303 -23.02 -7.93 -13.38
CA SER A 303 -23.97 -8.33 -12.36
C SER A 303 -25.41 -8.00 -12.77
N ARG A 304 -26.35 -8.78 -12.26
CA ARG A 304 -27.80 -8.53 -12.37
C ARG A 304 -28.37 -8.72 -10.98
N VAL A 305 -28.46 -7.63 -10.21
CA VAL A 305 -28.72 -7.69 -8.77
C VAL A 305 -30.21 -7.57 -8.48
N GLY A 306 -30.68 -8.37 -7.53
CA GLY A 306 -32.06 -8.32 -7.03
C GLY A 306 -32.18 -9.01 -5.69
N LYS A 307 -33.38 -8.95 -5.08
CA LYS A 307 -33.68 -9.78 -3.91
C LYS A 307 -33.71 -11.26 -4.31
N PRO A 308 -33.42 -12.20 -3.40
CA PRO A 308 -33.57 -13.63 -3.68
C PRO A 308 -34.93 -13.96 -4.31
N GLY A 309 -34.91 -14.71 -5.40
CA GLY A 309 -36.10 -15.07 -6.17
C GLY A 309 -36.59 -14.03 -7.20
N THR A 310 -35.94 -12.86 -7.30
CA THR A 310 -36.26 -11.86 -8.34
C THR A 310 -36.06 -12.47 -9.74
N PRO A 311 -37.07 -12.42 -10.64
CA PRO A 311 -36.93 -12.87 -12.02
C PRO A 311 -35.81 -12.13 -12.74
N ASP A 312 -35.07 -12.82 -13.62
CA ASP A 312 -33.89 -12.22 -14.27
C ASP A 312 -34.19 -10.91 -15.01
N ALA A 313 -35.36 -10.81 -15.66
CA ALA A 313 -35.78 -9.61 -16.38
C ALA A 313 -36.03 -8.38 -15.48
N GLU A 314 -36.25 -8.57 -14.18
CA GLU A 314 -36.53 -7.52 -13.20
C GLU A 314 -35.29 -7.12 -12.39
N ARG A 315 -34.18 -7.85 -12.55
CA ARG A 315 -32.91 -7.55 -11.87
C ARG A 315 -32.25 -6.31 -12.44
N VAL A 316 -31.58 -5.55 -11.58
CA VAL A 316 -30.84 -4.34 -11.95
C VAL A 316 -29.49 -4.74 -12.55
N PRO A 317 -29.25 -4.49 -13.84
CA PRO A 317 -27.95 -4.74 -14.44
C PRO A 317 -26.95 -3.68 -13.96
N LEU A 318 -25.76 -4.12 -13.54
CA LEU A 318 -24.70 -3.21 -13.14
C LEU A 318 -23.31 -3.76 -13.46
N ASN A 319 -22.42 -2.82 -13.73
CA ASN A 319 -20.97 -2.94 -13.75
C ASN A 319 -20.43 -1.51 -13.62
N CYS A 320 -19.24 -1.37 -13.05
CA CYS A 320 -18.55 -0.10 -12.89
C CYS A 320 -19.45 0.93 -12.20
N CYS A 321 -19.58 0.88 -10.88
CA CYS A 321 -20.48 1.78 -10.19
C CYS A 321 -20.15 1.95 -8.71
N VAL A 322 -20.68 3.03 -8.15
CA VAL A 322 -21.00 3.12 -6.72
C VAL A 322 -22.46 2.72 -6.57
N TRP A 323 -22.74 1.76 -5.71
CA TRP A 323 -24.10 1.33 -5.36
C TRP A 323 -24.40 1.67 -3.90
N ARG A 324 -25.68 1.63 -3.53
CA ARG A 324 -26.08 1.77 -2.14
C ARG A 324 -27.28 0.90 -1.78
N TYR A 325 -27.41 0.59 -0.50
CA TYR A 325 -28.48 -0.20 0.07
C TYR A 325 -29.02 0.45 1.35
N HIS A 326 -30.33 0.62 1.46
CA HIS A 326 -30.93 1.17 2.66
C HIS A 326 -31.15 0.07 3.71
N PRO A 327 -30.55 0.18 4.91
CA PRO A 327 -30.47 -0.95 5.84
C PRO A 327 -31.83 -1.40 6.40
N THR A 328 -32.78 -0.47 6.60
CA THR A 328 -34.10 -0.80 7.18
C THR A 328 -35.26 -0.85 6.18
N ARG A 329 -35.11 -0.20 5.01
CA ARG A 329 -36.13 -0.20 3.93
C ARG A 329 -35.87 -1.28 2.91
N HIS A 330 -34.66 -1.86 2.93
CA HIS A 330 -34.22 -2.90 2.01
C HIS A 330 -34.40 -2.49 0.55
N GLU A 331 -33.99 -1.26 0.25
CA GLU A 331 -33.99 -0.65 -1.08
C GLU A 331 -32.58 -0.64 -1.63
N PHE A 332 -32.45 -0.99 -2.91
CA PHE A 332 -31.18 -1.02 -3.63
C PHE A 332 -31.19 0.01 -4.75
N ASP A 333 -30.08 0.72 -4.92
CA ASP A 333 -29.92 1.76 -5.94
C ASP A 333 -28.49 1.77 -6.48
N VAL A 334 -28.33 2.02 -7.78
CA VAL A 334 -27.02 2.31 -8.37
C VAL A 334 -26.81 3.82 -8.26
N PHE A 335 -26.07 4.23 -7.22
CA PHE A 335 -25.89 5.64 -6.89
C PHE A 335 -25.22 6.42 -8.02
N ALA A 336 -24.18 5.86 -8.66
CA ALA A 336 -23.52 6.46 -9.81
C ALA A 336 -22.89 5.38 -10.70
N HIS A 337 -22.78 5.64 -12.00
CA HIS A 337 -22.17 4.71 -12.96
C HIS A 337 -20.80 5.21 -13.44
N GLY A 338 -19.88 4.30 -13.72
CA GLY A 338 -18.58 4.54 -14.32
C GLY A 338 -17.40 4.14 -13.42
N THR A 339 -16.25 4.67 -13.83
CA THR A 339 -14.84 4.38 -13.48
C THR A 339 -14.25 3.08 -14.06
N SER A 340 -13.56 2.30 -13.26
CA SER A 340 -12.81 1.13 -13.71
C SER A 340 -13.00 0.01 -12.70
N ASN A 341 -12.03 -0.16 -11.81
CA ASN A 341 -12.05 -1.01 -10.67
C ASN A 341 -11.85 -0.13 -9.42
N PRO A 342 -12.92 0.46 -8.88
CA PRO A 342 -12.83 1.24 -7.65
C PRO A 342 -12.77 0.31 -6.42
N TRP A 343 -11.80 0.61 -5.53
CA TRP A 343 -11.53 -0.12 -4.28
C TRP A 343 -11.57 0.78 -3.04
N GLY A 344 -12.23 1.92 -3.15
CA GLY A 344 -12.42 2.84 -2.04
C GLY A 344 -13.55 3.80 -2.34
N VAL A 345 -14.39 4.05 -1.33
CA VAL A 345 -15.38 5.13 -1.30
C VAL A 345 -15.39 5.73 0.09
N ASP A 346 -15.38 7.05 0.18
CA ASP A 346 -15.51 7.77 1.45
C ASP A 346 -16.16 9.15 1.25
N PHE A 347 -16.53 9.79 2.34
CA PHE A 347 -17.26 11.05 2.38
C PHE A 347 -16.45 12.12 3.12
N ASN A 348 -16.46 13.34 2.59
CA ASN A 348 -15.90 14.49 3.29
C ASN A 348 -16.85 15.02 4.39
N ASP A 349 -16.40 16.05 5.11
CA ASP A 349 -17.17 16.74 6.15
C ASP A 349 -18.45 17.46 5.65
N HIS A 350 -18.63 17.57 4.33
CA HIS A 350 -19.85 18.06 3.68
C HIS A 350 -20.78 16.93 3.22
N GLY A 351 -20.43 15.67 3.48
CA GLY A 351 -21.19 14.49 3.07
C GLY A 351 -21.14 14.22 1.57
N GLN A 352 -20.10 14.67 0.88
CA GLN A 352 -19.89 14.44 -0.54
C GLN A 352 -19.01 13.21 -0.75
N ALA A 353 -19.40 12.34 -1.69
CA ALA A 353 -18.73 11.07 -1.93
C ALA A 353 -17.53 11.21 -2.87
N PHE A 354 -16.46 10.47 -2.58
CA PHE A 354 -15.27 10.35 -3.41
C PHE A 354 -14.89 8.89 -3.56
N ILE A 355 -14.29 8.52 -4.69
CA ILE A 355 -13.73 7.18 -4.89
C ILE A 355 -12.32 7.23 -5.44
N THR A 356 -11.57 6.17 -5.13
CA THR A 356 -10.30 5.84 -5.76
C THR A 356 -10.50 4.69 -6.74
N ALA A 357 -9.76 4.70 -7.85
CA ALA A 357 -9.91 3.74 -8.94
C ALA A 357 -8.56 3.35 -9.55
N CYS A 358 -8.45 2.11 -9.99
CA CYS A 358 -7.25 1.60 -10.66
C CYS A 358 -7.27 1.85 -12.18
N VAL A 359 -6.10 1.77 -12.83
CA VAL A 359 -5.89 1.69 -14.30
C VAL A 359 -6.21 2.98 -15.09
N ILE A 360 -7.32 3.63 -14.80
CA ILE A 360 -7.65 4.99 -15.27
C ILE A 360 -7.22 6.00 -14.18
N PRO A 361 -7.33 7.33 -14.41
CA PRO A 361 -7.00 8.30 -13.37
C PRO A 361 -7.74 8.00 -12.07
N HIS A 362 -7.09 8.20 -10.92
CA HIS A 362 -7.46 7.55 -9.67
C HIS A 362 -8.66 8.17 -8.97
N LEU A 363 -8.82 9.51 -8.99
CA LEU A 363 -9.75 10.19 -8.10
C LEU A 363 -11.00 10.75 -8.81
N TYR A 364 -12.18 10.53 -8.22
CA TYR A 364 -13.45 11.07 -8.69
C TYR A 364 -14.32 11.59 -7.53
N HIS A 365 -14.94 12.77 -7.72
CA HIS A 365 -16.04 13.26 -6.87
C HIS A 365 -17.37 12.72 -7.41
N ILE A 366 -18.06 11.90 -6.61
CA ILE A 366 -19.21 11.09 -7.01
C ILE A 366 -20.53 11.78 -6.66
N ILE A 367 -21.37 11.94 -7.69
CA ILE A 367 -22.66 12.61 -7.64
C ILE A 367 -23.75 11.59 -8.00
N GLN A 368 -24.85 11.60 -7.24
CA GLN A 368 -25.98 10.71 -7.50
C GLN A 368 -26.51 10.85 -8.94
N GLY A 369 -26.70 9.72 -9.62
CA GLY A 369 -27.22 9.62 -10.98
C GLY A 369 -26.21 9.98 -12.07
N ALA A 370 -24.99 10.39 -11.70
CA ALA A 370 -23.96 10.78 -12.65
C ALA A 370 -23.32 9.57 -13.35
N ARG A 371 -22.65 9.87 -14.47
CA ARG A 371 -21.96 8.90 -15.33
C ARG A 371 -20.52 9.35 -15.53
N TYR A 372 -19.59 8.50 -15.15
CA TYR A 372 -18.15 8.77 -15.13
C TYR A 372 -17.43 8.02 -16.25
N GLN A 373 -16.23 8.52 -16.57
CA GLN A 373 -15.30 7.90 -17.51
C GLN A 373 -15.17 6.41 -17.20
N ARG A 374 -15.24 5.57 -18.23
CA ARG A 374 -15.11 4.12 -18.08
C ARG A 374 -13.76 3.63 -18.59
N GLN A 375 -13.17 2.63 -17.95
CA GLN A 375 -12.04 1.89 -18.54
C GLN A 375 -12.47 1.13 -19.80
N GLY A 376 -13.70 0.61 -19.82
CA GLY A 376 -14.20 -0.18 -20.94
C GLY A 376 -15.73 -0.32 -20.96
N GLY A 377 -16.22 -0.83 -22.09
CA GLY A 377 -17.65 -1.05 -22.33
C GLY A 377 -18.43 0.23 -22.64
N GLN A 378 -19.75 0.13 -22.57
CA GLN A 378 -20.69 1.23 -22.78
C GLN A 378 -21.62 1.35 -21.57
N HIS A 379 -22.14 2.55 -21.30
CA HIS A 379 -23.17 2.72 -20.29
C HIS A 379 -24.46 2.01 -20.70
N PHE A 380 -25.21 1.49 -19.72
CA PHE A 380 -26.53 0.87 -19.97
C PHE A 380 -27.54 1.86 -20.58
N ASN A 381 -27.41 3.15 -20.28
CA ASN A 381 -28.20 4.19 -20.92
C ASN A 381 -27.53 4.63 -22.24
N PRO A 382 -28.11 4.29 -23.41
CA PRO A 382 -27.53 4.61 -24.71
C PRO A 382 -27.57 6.11 -25.05
N HIS A 383 -28.28 6.92 -24.25
CA HIS A 383 -28.39 8.37 -24.43
C HIS A 383 -27.43 9.16 -23.54
N THR A 384 -26.40 8.51 -22.99
CA THR A 384 -25.34 9.20 -22.25
C THR A 384 -24.59 10.14 -23.18
N TYR A 385 -24.74 11.45 -22.96
CA TYR A 385 -24.14 12.48 -23.82
C TYR A 385 -22.61 12.53 -23.68
N ARG A 386 -22.12 12.57 -22.44
CA ARG A 386 -20.69 12.62 -22.11
C ARG A 386 -20.45 12.14 -20.67
N ASP A 387 -19.28 11.56 -20.46
CA ASP A 387 -18.78 11.17 -19.15
C ASP A 387 -18.21 12.35 -18.36
N ILE A 388 -18.46 12.36 -17.05
CA ILE A 388 -17.70 13.14 -16.08
C ILE A 388 -16.32 12.48 -15.93
N VAL A 389 -15.26 13.29 -15.99
CA VAL A 389 -13.87 12.84 -15.90
C VAL A 389 -13.34 13.01 -14.48
N THR A 390 -12.14 12.48 -14.25
CA THR A 390 -11.40 12.61 -12.98
C THR A 390 -11.29 14.06 -12.51
N ILE A 391 -11.23 14.24 -11.18
CA ILE A 391 -10.94 15.53 -10.55
C ILE A 391 -9.45 15.70 -10.22
N ALA A 392 -8.64 14.65 -10.37
CA ALA A 392 -7.19 14.76 -10.16
C ALA A 392 -6.55 15.61 -11.26
N ASP A 393 -5.65 16.51 -10.89
CA ASP A 393 -4.83 17.28 -11.82
C ASP A 393 -3.51 16.58 -12.21
N HIS A 394 -3.28 15.40 -11.63
CA HIS A 394 -2.07 14.61 -11.77
C HIS A 394 -2.41 13.12 -11.92
N LEU A 395 -1.38 12.31 -12.17
CA LEU A 395 -1.43 10.86 -12.14
C LEU A 395 -0.33 10.35 -11.23
N HIS A 396 -0.60 9.26 -10.52
CA HIS A 396 0.41 8.60 -9.70
C HIS A 396 1.43 7.77 -10.50
N TYR A 397 1.42 7.85 -11.83
CA TYR A 397 2.27 7.02 -12.70
C TYR A 397 2.72 7.74 -13.97
N LEU A 398 3.86 7.29 -14.52
CA LEU A 398 4.45 7.86 -15.73
C LEU A 398 4.31 6.93 -16.95
N GLY A 399 3.92 7.52 -18.08
CA GLY A 399 3.91 6.85 -19.39
C GLY A 399 2.54 6.31 -19.82
N ALA A 400 2.50 5.76 -21.05
CA ALA A 400 1.25 5.34 -21.70
C ALA A 400 0.86 3.89 -21.42
N THR A 401 1.77 3.07 -20.91
CA THR A 401 1.52 1.65 -20.59
C THR A 401 1.56 1.46 -19.08
N PRO A 402 0.42 1.16 -18.43
CA PRO A 402 0.34 1.10 -16.98
C PRO A 402 1.05 -0.13 -16.39
N HIS A 403 1.15 -1.25 -17.11
CA HIS A 403 1.36 -2.56 -16.50
C HIS A 403 2.79 -2.88 -16.02
N SER A 404 3.13 -2.43 -14.82
CA SER A 404 4.03 -3.06 -13.81
C SER A 404 4.43 -2.00 -12.78
N GLY A 405 4.42 -2.36 -11.50
CA GLY A 405 5.15 -1.61 -10.47
C GLY A 405 6.61 -1.53 -10.90
N ASN A 406 7.01 -0.37 -11.41
CA ASN A 406 8.38 -0.08 -11.72
C ASN A 406 8.69 1.30 -11.13
N SER A 407 9.89 1.42 -10.58
CA SER A 407 10.36 2.60 -9.86
C SER A 407 10.40 3.89 -10.70
N LYS A 408 10.14 3.79 -12.01
CA LYS A 408 9.95 4.96 -12.87
C LYS A 408 8.80 5.85 -12.39
N SER A 409 7.74 5.26 -11.83
CA SER A 409 6.57 6.00 -11.38
C SER A 409 6.71 6.57 -9.98
N ASP A 410 7.81 6.30 -9.26
CA ASP A 410 7.98 6.72 -7.86
C ASP A 410 7.92 8.24 -7.70
N SER A 411 8.53 8.98 -8.64
CA SER A 411 8.48 10.44 -8.69
C SER A 411 7.09 11.02 -8.95
N ALA A 412 6.17 10.21 -9.44
CA ALA A 412 4.79 10.60 -9.71
C ALA A 412 3.82 10.15 -8.61
N GLY A 413 4.22 9.27 -7.68
CA GLY A 413 3.35 8.69 -6.64
C GLY A 413 3.23 7.16 -6.70
N GLY A 414 3.97 6.49 -7.59
CA GLY A 414 4.31 5.07 -7.52
C GLY A 414 3.60 4.12 -8.50
N GLY A 415 2.38 4.41 -8.96
CA GLY A 415 1.69 3.49 -9.87
C GLY A 415 0.20 3.75 -10.09
N HIS A 416 -0.47 2.78 -10.73
CA HIS A 416 -1.87 2.87 -11.19
C HIS A 416 -2.80 1.85 -10.50
N ALA A 417 -2.31 1.18 -9.46
CA ALA A 417 -3.07 0.19 -8.70
C ALA A 417 -3.30 0.74 -7.29
N HIS A 418 -4.53 1.20 -7.05
CA HIS A 418 -4.92 1.88 -5.82
C HIS A 418 -5.91 1.04 -5.04
N SER A 419 -5.84 1.10 -3.71
CA SER A 419 -6.77 0.41 -2.81
C SER A 419 -7.09 1.29 -1.61
N GLY A 420 -8.32 1.15 -1.11
CA GLY A 420 -8.84 2.01 -0.05
C GLY A 420 -9.11 3.44 -0.50
N ALA A 421 -9.94 4.11 0.27
CA ALA A 421 -10.12 5.55 0.26
C ALA A 421 -10.54 5.94 1.67
N MET A 422 -9.80 6.85 2.28
CA MET A 422 -10.14 7.43 3.57
C MET A 422 -10.05 8.94 3.47
N ILE A 423 -11.11 9.66 3.81
CA ILE A 423 -11.04 11.09 4.07
C ILE A 423 -10.91 11.25 5.57
N TYR A 424 -9.74 11.71 6.03
CA TYR A 424 -9.48 11.77 7.46
C TYR A 424 -10.26 12.89 8.12
N LEU A 425 -11.21 12.55 8.99
CA LEU A 425 -12.00 13.50 9.79
C LEU A 425 -11.75 13.36 11.29
N GLY A 426 -10.80 12.51 11.70
CA GLY A 426 -10.30 12.44 13.07
C GLY A 426 -9.59 13.73 13.49
N ASP A 427 -9.44 13.92 14.79
CA ASP A 427 -8.88 15.14 15.41
C ASP A 427 -7.56 14.88 16.14
N ARG A 428 -6.96 13.70 15.94
CA ARG A 428 -5.72 13.28 16.58
C ARG A 428 -4.48 13.60 15.74
N TRP A 429 -4.53 13.32 14.44
CA TRP A 429 -3.44 13.65 13.53
C TRP A 429 -3.36 15.16 13.28
N PRO A 430 -2.19 15.66 12.83
CA PRO A 430 -2.01 17.05 12.45
C PRO A 430 -3.05 17.55 11.43
N ASP A 431 -3.45 18.82 11.57
CA ASP A 431 -4.49 19.48 10.75
C ASP A 431 -4.27 19.34 9.23
N GLN A 432 -3.02 19.17 8.78
CA GLN A 432 -2.68 19.00 7.36
C GLN A 432 -3.29 17.75 6.72
N TYR A 433 -3.61 16.71 7.50
CA TYR A 433 -4.26 15.49 7.02
C TYR A 433 -5.78 15.59 7.01
N ARG A 434 -6.35 16.51 7.79
CA ARG A 434 -7.80 16.65 7.92
C ARG A 434 -8.44 17.03 6.59
N ASN A 435 -9.51 16.32 6.24
CA ASN A 435 -10.28 16.46 5.01
C ASN A 435 -9.48 16.18 3.72
N GLN A 436 -8.31 15.56 3.82
CA GLN A 436 -7.56 15.06 2.66
C GLN A 436 -7.92 13.61 2.37
N LEU A 437 -7.80 13.21 1.11
CA LEU A 437 -8.07 11.84 0.70
C LEU A 437 -6.78 11.03 0.73
N LEU A 438 -6.78 9.97 1.53
CA LEU A 438 -5.68 9.04 1.71
C LEU A 438 -6.03 7.72 1.03
N MET A 439 -5.06 7.11 0.36
CA MET A 439 -5.25 5.86 -0.37
C MET A 439 -3.94 5.08 -0.46
N ASN A 440 -4.02 3.76 -0.57
CA ASN A 440 -2.84 2.98 -0.88
C ASN A 440 -2.55 2.98 -2.38
N ASN A 441 -1.27 2.90 -2.73
CA ASN A 441 -0.76 2.58 -4.05
C ASN A 441 0.07 1.30 -3.98
N ILE A 442 -0.54 0.18 -4.36
CA ILE A 442 0.05 -1.16 -4.29
C ILE A 442 1.35 -1.22 -5.10
N HIS A 443 1.34 -0.64 -6.31
CA HIS A 443 2.52 -0.61 -7.17
C HIS A 443 3.62 0.33 -6.65
N GLY A 444 3.20 1.38 -5.96
CA GLY A 444 4.05 2.41 -5.38
C GLY A 444 4.62 2.09 -4.00
N GLN A 445 4.12 1.02 -3.35
CA GLN A 445 4.53 0.62 -1.99
C GLN A 445 4.40 1.79 -1.00
N ARG A 446 3.26 2.48 -1.03
CA ARG A 446 3.05 3.72 -0.28
C ARG A 446 1.59 4.09 -0.09
N LEU A 447 1.34 4.96 0.88
CA LEU A 447 0.08 5.65 1.06
C LEU A 447 0.17 7.07 0.48
N ASN A 448 -0.59 7.30 -0.58
CA ASN A 448 -0.70 8.61 -1.23
C ASN A 448 -1.68 9.52 -0.48
N VAL A 449 -1.46 10.83 -0.65
CA VAL A 449 -2.37 11.89 -0.21
C VAL A 449 -2.80 12.72 -1.41
N ASP A 450 -4.11 12.84 -1.62
CA ASP A 450 -4.69 13.82 -2.53
C ASP A 450 -5.30 14.97 -1.73
N ILE A 451 -4.80 16.18 -1.96
CA ILE A 451 -5.32 17.40 -1.36
C ILE A 451 -6.61 17.81 -2.08
N LEU A 452 -7.72 17.84 -1.37
CA LEU A 452 -9.03 18.17 -1.94
C LEU A 452 -9.27 19.69 -1.90
N GLU A 453 -9.03 20.37 -3.02
CA GLU A 453 -9.28 21.81 -3.17
C GLU A 453 -10.64 22.08 -3.81
N SER A 454 -11.49 22.87 -3.15
CA SER A 454 -12.77 23.30 -3.75
C SER A 454 -12.55 24.09 -5.05
N ARG A 455 -13.28 23.76 -6.11
CA ARG A 455 -13.26 24.47 -7.38
C ARG A 455 -14.64 24.46 -8.04
N GLY A 456 -15.26 25.64 -8.13
CA GLY A 456 -16.63 25.76 -8.64
C GLY A 456 -17.60 24.98 -7.76
N SER A 457 -18.37 24.07 -8.35
CA SER A 457 -19.31 23.19 -7.63
C SER A 457 -18.73 21.82 -7.27
N GLY A 458 -17.41 21.62 -7.41
CA GLY A 458 -16.74 20.36 -7.12
C GLY A 458 -15.35 20.61 -6.56
N TYR A 459 -14.41 19.71 -6.87
CA TYR A 459 -13.05 19.71 -6.34
C TYR A 459 -12.02 19.52 -7.44
N VAL A 460 -10.77 19.83 -7.10
CA VAL A 460 -9.57 19.33 -7.76
C VAL A 460 -8.77 18.58 -6.72
N GLY A 461 -8.36 17.35 -7.04
CA GLY A 461 -7.38 16.61 -6.24
C GLY A 461 -5.98 16.98 -6.68
N ARG A 462 -5.18 17.54 -5.77
CA ARG A 462 -3.76 17.81 -6.00
C ARG A 462 -2.90 16.77 -5.32
N HIS A 463 -1.75 16.46 -5.92
CA HIS A 463 -0.80 15.55 -5.31
C HIS A 463 -0.24 16.17 -4.01
N GLY A 464 -0.53 15.55 -2.87
CA GLY A 464 0.08 15.84 -1.59
C GLY A 464 1.39 15.08 -1.40
N LYS A 465 2.07 15.32 -0.27
CA LYS A 465 3.23 14.52 0.12
C LYS A 465 2.73 13.17 0.65
N ASP A 466 3.26 12.08 0.11
CA ASP A 466 3.05 10.73 0.66
C ASP A 466 3.47 10.70 2.15
N PHE A 467 2.69 10.06 3.00
CA PHE A 467 2.93 10.07 4.45
C PHE A 467 3.50 8.75 4.99
N LEU A 468 3.48 7.71 4.17
CA LEU A 468 4.04 6.41 4.50
C LEU A 468 4.52 5.72 3.23
N LEU A 469 5.79 5.31 3.20
CA LEU A 469 6.34 4.37 2.22
C LEU A 469 6.63 3.06 2.96
N THR A 470 6.22 1.94 2.37
CA THR A 470 6.42 0.62 3.00
C THR A 470 7.84 0.10 2.82
N GLY A 471 8.54 0.57 1.78
CA GLY A 471 9.88 0.07 1.43
C GLY A 471 9.93 -1.42 1.07
N ASP A 472 8.78 -2.07 0.92
CA ASP A 472 8.66 -3.52 0.80
C ASP A 472 7.63 -3.92 -0.25
N GLN A 473 8.11 -4.67 -1.25
CA GLN A 473 7.32 -5.17 -2.38
C GLN A 473 6.28 -6.21 -1.97
N ALA A 474 6.41 -6.82 -0.79
CA ALA A 474 5.42 -7.74 -0.27
C ALA A 474 4.21 -7.01 0.32
N SER A 475 4.35 -5.75 0.72
CA SER A 475 3.25 -5.00 1.32
C SER A 475 2.21 -4.62 0.26
N GLN A 476 0.96 -4.96 0.53
CA GLN A 476 -0.20 -4.58 -0.25
C GLN A 476 -1.30 -4.13 0.71
N ILE A 477 -1.26 -2.85 1.08
CA ILE A 477 -2.26 -2.28 2.00
C ILE A 477 -3.64 -2.29 1.31
N MET A 478 -4.59 -3.04 1.84
CA MET A 478 -5.90 -3.24 1.19
C MET A 478 -6.96 -2.24 1.63
N ASN A 479 -6.90 -1.78 2.87
CA ASN A 479 -7.89 -0.87 3.44
C ASN A 479 -7.29 -0.02 4.55
N LEU A 480 -7.88 1.16 4.78
CA LEU A 480 -7.55 2.07 5.87
C LEU A 480 -8.80 2.76 6.42
N ARG A 481 -8.87 2.91 7.74
CA ARG A 481 -9.97 3.55 8.48
C ARG A 481 -9.45 4.28 9.71
N TYR A 482 -10.03 5.42 10.06
CA TYR A 482 -9.78 6.05 11.37
C TYR A 482 -10.85 5.64 12.38
N GLY A 483 -10.41 5.42 13.61
CA GLY A 483 -11.26 4.97 14.71
C GLY A 483 -11.85 6.13 15.53
N PRO A 484 -12.68 5.81 16.55
CA PRO A 484 -13.22 6.80 17.48
C PRO A 484 -12.15 7.54 18.32
N ASP A 485 -10.94 6.98 18.42
CA ASP A 485 -9.78 7.59 19.07
C ASP A 485 -9.06 8.61 18.18
N GLY A 486 -9.46 8.71 16.91
CA GLY A 486 -8.85 9.58 15.91
C GLY A 486 -7.61 8.99 15.26
N ASP A 487 -7.11 7.84 15.70
CA ASP A 487 -5.99 7.16 15.05
C ASP A 487 -6.47 6.42 13.79
N ALA A 488 -5.59 6.22 12.81
CA ALA A 488 -5.91 5.39 11.66
C ALA A 488 -5.33 3.99 11.77
N TRP A 489 -5.99 3.06 11.11
CA TRP A 489 -5.66 1.65 11.09
C TRP A 489 -5.59 1.23 9.64
N MET A 490 -4.58 0.43 9.30
CA MET A 490 -4.43 -0.12 7.96
C MET A 490 -4.19 -1.63 8.02
N ILE A 491 -4.73 -2.32 7.02
CA ILE A 491 -4.54 -3.77 6.87
C ILE A 491 -3.67 -4.05 5.64
N ASP A 492 -2.71 -4.94 5.82
CA ASP A 492 -1.74 -5.32 4.81
C ASP A 492 -1.95 -6.77 4.39
N TRP A 493 -2.30 -6.97 3.11
CA TRP A 493 -2.17 -8.27 2.47
C TRP A 493 -0.71 -8.45 2.09
N TYR A 494 0.00 -9.24 2.88
CA TYR A 494 1.45 -9.34 2.76
C TYR A 494 1.88 -10.52 1.85
N ASP A 495 2.11 -10.23 0.58
CA ASP A 495 2.41 -11.20 -0.49
C ASP A 495 3.31 -10.55 -1.56
N MET A 496 4.32 -11.26 -2.07
CA MET A 496 5.18 -10.75 -3.16
C MET A 496 4.43 -10.57 -4.49
N GLN A 497 3.22 -11.11 -4.61
CA GLN A 497 2.46 -11.08 -5.85
C GLN A 497 1.25 -10.14 -5.76
N ALA A 498 1.50 -8.88 -6.13
CA ALA A 498 0.49 -7.81 -6.13
C ALA A 498 -0.53 -7.86 -7.29
N CYS A 499 -0.24 -8.57 -8.39
CA CYS A 499 -1.04 -8.46 -9.62
C CYS A 499 -1.00 -9.68 -10.53
N HIS A 500 -2.14 -9.96 -11.19
CA HIS A 500 -2.38 -10.73 -12.43
C HIS A 500 -1.67 -12.07 -12.69
N LEU A 501 -0.86 -12.61 -11.78
CA LEU A 501 -0.35 -13.96 -11.94
C LEU A 501 -1.51 -14.95 -11.82
N ARG A 502 -1.60 -15.81 -12.83
CA ARG A 502 -2.59 -16.89 -12.88
C ARG A 502 -2.11 -18.13 -12.15
N GLU A 503 -0.84 -18.15 -11.72
CA GLU A 503 -0.21 -19.26 -11.02
C GLU A 503 -0.44 -19.13 -9.51
N PRO A 504 -1.32 -19.95 -8.90
CA PRO A 504 -1.68 -19.80 -7.49
C PRO A 504 -0.51 -20.07 -6.55
N SER A 505 0.41 -20.98 -6.90
CA SER A 505 1.58 -21.32 -6.11
C SER A 505 2.59 -20.18 -5.93
N ALA A 506 2.46 -19.10 -6.71
CA ALA A 506 3.31 -17.92 -6.57
C ALA A 506 2.88 -17.00 -5.40
N HIS A 507 1.65 -17.15 -4.91
CA HIS A 507 1.08 -16.33 -3.84
C HIS A 507 1.38 -16.91 -2.46
N ASP A 508 1.89 -16.08 -1.56
CA ASP A 508 1.96 -16.40 -0.13
C ASP A 508 0.81 -15.71 0.62
N ARG A 509 -0.02 -16.51 1.29
CA ARG A 509 -1.19 -16.04 2.03
C ARG A 509 -1.19 -16.48 3.48
N SER A 510 0.01 -16.76 3.96
CA SER A 510 0.29 -17.10 5.35
C SER A 510 0.51 -15.85 6.19
N ASN A 511 0.46 -14.67 5.58
CA ASN A 511 0.90 -13.43 6.19
C ASN A 511 -0.19 -12.37 6.05
N GLY A 512 -0.30 -11.55 7.07
CA GLY A 512 -1.22 -10.43 7.13
C GLY A 512 -0.89 -9.59 8.34
N ARG A 513 -1.01 -8.28 8.21
CA ARG A 513 -0.59 -7.36 9.27
C ARG A 513 -1.61 -6.26 9.44
N ILE A 514 -1.76 -5.83 10.69
CA ILE A 514 -2.55 -4.65 11.06
C ILE A 514 -1.58 -3.66 11.68
N TYR A 515 -1.64 -2.42 11.19
CA TYR A 515 -0.87 -1.32 11.76
C TYR A 515 -1.82 -0.26 12.26
N LYS A 516 -1.45 0.33 13.39
CA LYS A 516 -2.04 1.57 13.91
C LYS A 516 -1.10 2.72 13.55
N ILE A 517 -1.66 3.83 13.09
CA ILE A 517 -0.96 5.05 12.72
C ILE A 517 -1.48 6.18 13.63
N SER A 518 -0.61 6.75 14.46
CA SER A 518 -0.97 7.69 15.53
C SER A 518 -0.38 9.09 15.38
#